data_AF-A0A957KZH9-F1
#
_entry.id   AF-A0A957KZH9-F1
#
_cell.length_a   1.000
_cell.length_b   1.000
_cell.length_c   1.000
_cell.angle_alpha   90.00
_cell.angle_beta   90.00
_cell.angle_gamma   90.00
#
_symmetry.space_group_name_H-M   'P 1'
#
loop_
_entity.id
_entity.type
_entity.pdbx_description
1 polymer ?
#
loop_
_entity_poly.entity_id
_entity_poly.type
_entity_poly.pdbx_seq_one_letter_code
_entity_poly.pdbx_strand_id
1 'polypeptide(L)'
;MRRSRDGVDGTVSEDEWVILDRTGRLQLPQVYVETLAMTGRVKARLEDDHVSIWPSQEELDAPVENIRQWRPETSFAFSNEEGRSSNGAPAVATRSLWRTFDVGVEKVDAIRDLHLTIPQGQLAVVKGRSGSGKTTLLNLLGGLDEPSQGEVIIGGQPLAALDSDGLIEMRRRQVGFVFQTFGLLPFMTARENVEAPLRLIRAAR
;
A
#
# COMPACT_ATOMS: atom_id res chain seq x y z
N MET A 1 7.84 -27.04 0.80
CA MET A 1 7.03 -27.52 1.93
C MET A 1 7.53 -28.88 2.37
N ARG A 2 8.14 -28.99 3.55
CA ARG A 2 8.59 -30.26 4.11
C ARG A 2 7.86 -30.44 5.43
N ARG A 3 6.91 -31.39 5.49
CA ARG A 3 6.22 -31.73 6.73
C ARG A 3 7.10 -32.67 7.53
N SER A 4 7.67 -32.19 8.63
CA SER A 4 8.26 -33.06 9.65
C SER A 4 7.26 -33.21 10.80
N ARG A 5 7.20 -34.41 11.36
CA ARG A 5 6.30 -34.74 12.47
C ARG A 5 7.18 -35.16 13.63
N ASP A 6 7.68 -34.18 14.39
CA ASP A 6 8.41 -34.49 15.62
C ASP A 6 7.40 -34.74 16.75
N GLY A 7 7.35 -36.00 17.20
CA GLY A 7 6.74 -36.34 18.49
C GLY A 7 7.57 -35.66 19.58
N VAL A 8 6.96 -34.83 20.43
CA VAL A 8 6.52 -35.29 21.75
C VAL A 8 5.25 -34.57 22.27
N ASP A 9 4.72 -33.53 21.62
CA ASP A 9 3.53 -32.79 22.12
C ASP A 9 2.39 -32.57 21.10
N GLY A 10 2.41 -33.23 19.94
CA GLY A 10 1.31 -33.16 18.97
C GLY A 10 1.16 -31.82 18.26
N THR A 11 2.04 -30.86 18.51
CA THR A 11 2.10 -29.58 17.81
C THR A 11 2.62 -29.81 16.39
N VAL A 12 1.77 -29.56 15.40
CA VAL A 12 2.17 -29.60 13.98
C VAL A 12 2.97 -28.32 13.71
N SER A 13 4.30 -28.41 13.66
CA SER A 13 5.13 -27.32 13.15
C SER A 13 5.24 -27.44 11.63
N GLU A 14 4.69 -26.47 10.91
CA GLU A 14 4.96 -26.31 9.49
C GLU A 14 6.12 -25.29 9.34
N ASP A 15 7.23 -25.75 8.75
CA ASP A 15 8.41 -24.91 8.52
C ASP A 15 8.34 -24.30 7.12
N GLU A 16 8.40 -22.96 7.07
CA GLU A 16 8.48 -22.20 5.83
C GLU A 16 9.61 -21.18 5.90
N TRP A 17 10.42 -21.13 4.83
CA TRP A 17 11.51 -20.17 4.71
C TRP A 17 10.95 -18.80 4.35
N VAL A 18 11.27 -17.79 5.16
CA VAL A 18 10.88 -16.40 4.94
C VAL A 18 12.09 -15.55 4.57
N ILE A 19 11.88 -14.59 3.66
CA ILE A 19 12.92 -13.68 3.21
C ILE A 19 13.02 -12.52 4.20
N LEU A 20 14.24 -12.28 4.70
CA LEU A 20 14.60 -11.09 5.46
C LEU A 20 15.28 -10.09 4.50
N ASP A 21 14.70 -8.92 4.34
CA ASP A 21 15.31 -7.88 3.51
C ASP A 21 16.46 -7.15 4.24
N ARG A 22 17.18 -6.30 3.50
CA ARG A 22 18.31 -5.52 4.05
C ARG A 22 17.92 -4.50 5.13
N THR A 23 16.63 -4.23 5.30
CA THR A 23 16.08 -3.32 6.31
C THR A 23 15.56 -4.08 7.53
N GLY A 24 15.71 -5.41 7.57
CA GLY A 24 15.25 -6.26 8.66
C GLY A 24 13.74 -6.55 8.62
N ARG A 25 13.06 -6.26 7.51
CA ARG A 25 11.64 -6.61 7.37
C ARG A 25 11.51 -8.08 6.99
N LEU A 26 10.58 -8.74 7.67
CA LEU A 26 10.22 -10.13 7.45
C LEU A 26 8.72 -10.18 7.15
N GLN A 27 8.36 -10.80 6.02
CA GLN A 27 6.96 -11.02 5.65
C GLN A 27 6.58 -12.43 6.05
N LEU A 28 5.71 -12.58 7.05
CA LEU A 28 5.20 -13.89 7.46
C LEU A 28 4.22 -14.42 6.41
N PRO A 29 4.19 -15.75 6.18
CA PRO A 29 3.16 -16.38 5.36
C PRO A 29 1.77 -16.00 5.89
N GLN A 30 0.87 -15.67 4.98
CA GLN A 30 -0.45 -15.16 5.37
C GLN A 30 -1.26 -16.17 6.19
N VAL A 31 -1.10 -17.46 5.91
CA VAL A 31 -1.70 -18.54 6.69
C VAL A 31 -1.33 -18.43 8.17
N TYR A 32 -0.11 -17.99 8.51
CA TYR A 32 0.34 -17.89 9.90
C TYR A 32 -0.23 -16.64 10.56
N VAL A 33 -0.33 -15.54 9.81
CA VAL A 33 -0.95 -14.29 10.27
C VAL A 33 -2.43 -14.53 10.59
N GLU A 34 -3.16 -15.25 9.73
CA GLU A 34 -4.58 -15.55 9.90
C GLU A 34 -4.81 -16.57 11.02
N THR A 35 -4.06 -17.68 11.02
CA THR A 35 -4.22 -18.75 12.02
C THR A 35 -3.94 -18.27 13.44
N LEU A 36 -2.96 -17.38 13.59
CA LEU A 36 -2.57 -16.82 14.89
C LEU A 36 -3.24 -15.49 15.20
N ALA A 37 -4.21 -15.06 14.37
CA ALA A 37 -4.93 -13.78 14.48
C ALA A 37 -3.99 -12.58 14.74
N MET A 38 -2.86 -12.54 14.04
CA MET A 38 -1.87 -11.48 14.19
C MET A 38 -2.35 -10.21 13.48
N THR A 39 -3.06 -9.35 14.22
CA THR A 39 -3.48 -8.03 13.75
C THR A 39 -2.66 -6.92 14.39
N GLY A 40 -2.45 -5.82 13.65
CA GLY A 40 -1.81 -4.63 14.19
C GLY A 40 -0.36 -4.84 14.61
N ARG A 41 -0.09 -4.70 15.92
CA ARG A 41 1.26 -4.85 16.49
C ARG A 41 1.44 -6.28 17.01
N VAL A 42 2.57 -6.88 16.68
CA VAL A 42 2.98 -8.18 17.22
C VAL A 42 4.12 -8.00 18.21
N LYS A 43 4.22 -8.91 19.19
CA LYS A 43 5.32 -8.93 20.16
C LYS A 43 6.42 -9.83 19.62
N ALA A 44 7.60 -9.27 19.38
CA ALA A 44 8.81 -10.04 19.09
C ALA A 44 9.66 -10.18 20.35
N ARG A 45 10.20 -11.39 20.60
CA ARG A 45 11.17 -11.66 21.66
C ARG A 45 12.38 -12.35 21.05
N LEU A 46 13.57 -11.87 21.39
CA LEU A 46 14.83 -12.52 21.06
C LEU A 46 15.11 -13.61 22.11
N GLU A 47 15.24 -14.84 21.66
CA GLU A 47 15.70 -16.00 22.42
C GLU A 47 17.16 -16.33 22.04
N ASP A 48 17.78 -17.28 22.73
CA ASP A 48 19.20 -17.60 22.54
C ASP A 48 19.54 -18.09 21.11
N ASP A 49 18.59 -18.75 20.43
CA ASP A 49 18.77 -19.36 19.11
C ASP A 49 17.77 -18.90 18.05
N HIS A 50 16.74 -18.11 18.41
CA HIS A 50 15.70 -17.66 17.48
C HIS A 50 14.99 -16.37 17.93
N VAL A 51 14.09 -15.86 17.08
CA VAL A 51 13.15 -14.78 17.44
C VAL A 51 11.74 -15.38 17.47
N SER A 52 11.04 -15.25 18.60
CA SER A 52 9.65 -15.65 18.72
C SER A 52 8.71 -14.46 18.49
N ILE A 53 7.64 -14.66 17.71
CA ILE A 53 6.65 -13.64 17.36
C ILE A 53 5.28 -14.10 17.88
N TRP A 54 4.61 -13.23 18.63
CA TRP A 54 3.33 -13.50 19.27
C TRP A 54 2.28 -12.42 18.92
N PRO A 55 1.00 -12.79 18.74
CA PRO A 55 -0.07 -11.80 18.61
C PRO A 55 -0.15 -10.93 19.88
N SER A 56 -0.52 -9.65 19.74
CA SER A 56 -0.76 -8.82 20.93
C SER A 56 -2.08 -9.20 21.59
N GLN A 57 -2.04 -9.50 22.89
CA GLN A 57 -3.23 -9.89 23.67
C GLN A 57 -4.23 -8.75 23.88
N GLU A 58 -3.90 -7.50 23.56
CA GLU A 58 -4.80 -6.35 23.75
C GLU A 58 -5.98 -6.30 22.75
N GLU A 59 -5.92 -7.01 21.61
CA GLU A 59 -6.98 -6.98 20.58
C GLU A 59 -7.93 -8.19 20.59
N LEU A 60 -7.66 -9.23 21.39
CA LEU A 60 -8.41 -10.50 21.38
C LEU A 60 -9.77 -10.45 22.08
N ASP A 61 -10.04 -9.43 22.90
CA ASP A 61 -11.29 -9.27 23.66
C ASP A 61 -12.36 -8.39 22.95
N ALA A 62 -12.08 -7.91 21.73
CA ALA A 62 -13.03 -7.07 20.99
C ALA A 62 -14.00 -7.91 20.14
N PRO A 63 -15.33 -7.73 20.24
CA PRO A 63 -16.28 -8.50 19.46
C PRO A 63 -16.15 -8.19 17.97
N VAL A 64 -15.96 -9.25 17.16
CA VAL A 64 -15.86 -9.16 15.70
C VAL A 64 -17.26 -9.02 15.10
N GLU A 65 -17.73 -7.78 14.96
CA GLU A 65 -19.00 -7.50 14.27
C GLU A 65 -18.78 -7.31 12.76
N ASN A 66 -19.34 -8.27 12.00
CA ASN A 66 -19.61 -8.29 10.55
C ASN A 66 -19.03 -7.13 9.70
N ILE A 67 -18.00 -7.45 8.92
CA ILE A 67 -17.38 -6.55 7.94
C ILE A 67 -18.37 -6.27 6.80
N ARG A 68 -19.06 -5.13 6.85
CA ARG A 68 -19.76 -4.57 5.69
C ARG A 68 -18.79 -3.78 4.80
N GLN A 69 -18.74 -4.25 3.56
CA GLN A 69 -18.36 -3.61 2.28
C GLN A 69 -18.05 -2.10 2.34
N TRP A 70 -16.79 -1.71 2.10
CA TRP A 70 -16.41 -0.31 1.87
C TRP A 70 -16.65 0.04 0.38
N ARG A 71 -17.54 1.02 0.14
CA ARG A 71 -17.70 1.72 -1.14
C ARG A 71 -17.31 3.18 -0.90
N PRO A 72 -16.45 3.80 -1.71
CA PRO A 72 -16.17 5.22 -1.54
C PRO A 72 -17.45 6.02 -1.84
N GLU A 73 -18.00 6.67 -0.82
CA GLU A 73 -19.08 7.63 -1.01
C GLU A 73 -18.53 8.83 -1.79
N THR A 74 -18.96 8.95 -3.04
CA THR A 74 -18.52 9.98 -4.00
C THR A 74 -19.35 11.27 -3.87
N SER A 75 -19.76 11.61 -2.65
CA SER A 75 -20.72 12.70 -2.42
C SER A 75 -20.10 13.81 -1.58
N PHE A 76 -19.35 14.72 -2.20
CA PHE A 76 -19.06 16.01 -1.57
C PHE A 76 -19.13 17.15 -2.58
N ALA A 77 -20.04 18.07 -2.33
CA ALA A 77 -20.09 19.37 -2.99
C ALA A 77 -18.93 20.20 -2.46
N PHE A 78 -18.02 20.59 -3.35
CA PHE A 78 -16.99 21.58 -3.05
C PHE A 78 -17.61 22.96 -3.15
N SER A 79 -17.50 23.77 -2.09
CA SER A 79 -17.68 25.20 -2.19
C SER A 79 -16.54 25.73 -3.07
N ASN A 80 -16.86 26.11 -4.30
CA ASN A 80 -15.96 26.82 -5.20
C ASN A 80 -15.60 28.17 -4.57
N GLU A 81 -14.52 28.25 -3.80
CA GLU A 81 -13.80 29.51 -3.67
C GLU A 81 -13.02 29.72 -4.98
N GLU A 82 -13.61 30.58 -5.82
CA GLU A 82 -13.02 31.19 -7.02
C GLU A 82 -12.67 30.26 -8.20
N GLY A 83 -13.70 29.95 -8.98
CA GLY A 83 -13.72 30.42 -10.38
C GLY A 83 -12.59 30.00 -11.34
N ARG A 84 -11.95 28.85 -11.15
CA ARG A 84 -11.17 28.20 -12.21
C ARG A 84 -11.93 26.98 -12.73
N SER A 85 -12.76 27.19 -13.75
CA SER A 85 -13.15 26.09 -14.62
C SER A 85 -11.88 25.52 -15.26
N SER A 86 -11.40 24.38 -14.76
CA SER A 86 -10.27 23.70 -15.35
C SER A 86 -10.73 23.04 -16.64
N ASN A 87 -10.56 23.76 -17.76
CA ASN A 87 -10.77 23.26 -19.12
C ASN A 87 -9.64 22.28 -19.54
N GLY A 88 -9.00 21.61 -18.58
CA GLY A 88 -7.81 20.77 -18.75
C GLY A 88 -8.03 19.37 -18.21
N ALA A 89 -7.19 18.43 -18.64
CA ALA A 89 -7.27 17.05 -18.18
C ALA A 89 -7.17 16.98 -16.63
N PRO A 90 -7.93 16.07 -15.98
CA PRO A 90 -7.87 15.92 -14.53
C PRO A 90 -6.45 15.58 -14.08
N ALA A 91 -6.10 15.95 -12.84
CA ALA A 91 -4.81 15.58 -12.26
C ALA A 91 -4.68 14.07 -12.15
N VAL A 92 -5.75 13.41 -11.68
CA VAL A 92 -5.83 11.95 -11.53
C VAL A 92 -7.20 11.49 -11.98
N ALA A 93 -7.27 10.39 -12.72
CA ALA A 93 -8.51 9.68 -12.97
C ALA A 93 -8.30 8.16 -12.96
N THR A 94 -9.36 7.43 -12.64
CA THR A 94 -9.40 5.96 -12.69
C THR A 94 -10.64 5.52 -13.44
N ARG A 95 -10.53 4.42 -14.20
CA ARG A 95 -11.66 3.83 -14.92
C ARG A 95 -11.72 2.34 -14.66
N SER A 96 -12.83 1.89 -14.08
CA SER A 96 -13.09 0.49 -13.71
C SER A 96 -11.87 -0.15 -13.04
N LEU A 97 -11.28 0.55 -12.07
CA LEU A 97 -10.00 0.16 -11.49
C LEU A 97 -10.21 -1.00 -10.51
N TRP A 98 -9.46 -2.08 -10.71
CA TRP A 98 -9.41 -3.22 -9.80
C TRP A 98 -7.99 -3.48 -9.34
N ARG A 99 -7.88 -3.94 -8.09
CA ARG A 99 -6.64 -4.54 -7.58
C ARG A 99 -7.00 -5.73 -6.72
N THR A 100 -6.60 -6.90 -7.20
CA THR A 100 -6.80 -8.19 -6.56
C THR A 100 -5.44 -8.75 -6.16
N PHE A 101 -5.34 -9.25 -4.94
CA PHE A 101 -4.17 -9.95 -4.44
C PHE A 101 -4.50 -11.44 -4.30
N ASP A 102 -3.58 -12.29 -4.74
CA ASP A 102 -3.64 -13.72 -4.47
C ASP A 102 -3.06 -13.97 -3.08
N VAL A 103 -3.89 -14.57 -2.23
CA VAL A 103 -3.70 -14.76 -0.80
C VAL A 103 -3.82 -16.26 -0.54
N GLY A 104 -2.70 -16.98 -0.66
CA GLY A 104 -2.71 -18.43 -0.65
C GLY A 104 -3.59 -19.00 -1.77
N VAL A 105 -4.75 -19.55 -1.40
CA VAL A 105 -5.76 -20.09 -2.35
C VAL A 105 -6.92 -19.13 -2.60
N GLU A 106 -7.02 -18.04 -1.85
CA GLU A 106 -8.09 -17.05 -1.97
C GLU A 106 -7.66 -15.83 -2.77
N LYS A 107 -8.64 -15.11 -3.32
CA LYS A 107 -8.43 -13.82 -4.00
C LYS A 107 -9.06 -12.71 -3.18
N VAL A 108 -8.26 -11.70 -2.85
CA VAL A 108 -8.72 -10.54 -2.09
C VAL A 108 -8.72 -9.31 -2.98
N ASP A 109 -9.92 -8.84 -3.34
CA ASP A 109 -10.10 -7.59 -4.05
C ASP A 109 -9.96 -6.41 -3.09
N ALA A 110 -8.77 -5.80 -3.09
CA ALA A 110 -8.47 -4.60 -2.32
C ALA A 110 -9.11 -3.33 -2.92
N ILE A 111 -9.24 -3.27 -4.25
CA ILE A 111 -9.97 -2.22 -4.98
C ILE A 111 -10.92 -2.89 -5.96
N ARG A 112 -12.18 -2.43 -6.00
CA ARG A 112 -13.26 -3.01 -6.81
C ARG A 112 -13.94 -1.92 -7.63
N ASP A 113 -13.80 -2.02 -8.95
CA ASP A 113 -14.49 -1.18 -9.94
C ASP A 113 -14.50 0.32 -9.60
N LEU A 114 -13.33 0.86 -9.26
CA LEU A 114 -13.24 2.25 -8.83
C LEU A 114 -13.20 3.20 -10.03
N HIS A 115 -14.20 4.08 -10.08
CA HIS A 115 -14.25 5.27 -10.92
C HIS A 115 -14.03 6.50 -10.06
N LEU A 116 -12.94 7.23 -10.33
CA LEU A 116 -12.54 8.42 -9.58
C LEU A 116 -11.99 9.46 -10.54
N THR A 117 -12.31 10.73 -10.29
CA THR A 117 -11.71 11.86 -11.01
C THR A 117 -11.34 12.94 -10.00
N ILE A 118 -10.08 13.33 -9.96
CA ILE A 118 -9.55 14.43 -9.15
C ILE A 118 -9.10 15.54 -10.09
N PRO A 119 -9.81 16.69 -10.13
CA PRO A 119 -9.40 17.83 -10.94
C PRO A 119 -8.06 18.43 -10.50
N GLN A 120 -7.43 19.19 -11.40
CA GLN A 120 -6.20 19.90 -11.05
C GLN A 120 -6.44 20.93 -9.94
N GLY A 121 -5.44 21.09 -9.06
CA GLY A 121 -5.47 22.05 -7.96
C GLY A 121 -6.40 21.69 -6.81
N GLN A 122 -7.00 20.49 -6.80
CA GLN A 122 -7.86 20.05 -5.71
C GLN A 122 -7.11 19.19 -4.69
N LEU A 123 -7.50 19.37 -3.42
CA LEU A 123 -7.10 18.49 -2.33
C LEU A 123 -8.18 17.41 -2.14
N ALA A 124 -7.83 16.16 -2.39
CA ALA A 124 -8.68 15.01 -2.12
C ALA A 124 -8.24 14.29 -0.85
N VAL A 125 -9.19 13.83 -0.04
CA VAL A 125 -8.91 13.08 1.19
C VAL A 125 -9.54 11.69 1.11
N VAL A 126 -8.72 10.65 1.23
CA VAL A 126 -9.18 9.26 1.27
C VAL A 126 -9.33 8.81 2.72
N LYS A 127 -10.56 8.51 3.15
CA LYS A 127 -10.87 8.02 4.51
C LYS A 127 -11.42 6.59 4.47
N GLY A 128 -11.14 5.82 5.52
CA GLY A 128 -11.60 4.44 5.66
C GLY A 128 -10.89 3.69 6.79
N ARG A 129 -11.51 2.59 7.26
CA ARG A 129 -10.95 1.72 8.31
C ARG A 129 -9.59 1.13 7.91
N SER A 130 -8.81 0.64 8.87
CA SER A 130 -7.59 -0.12 8.55
C SER A 130 -7.93 -1.29 7.62
N GLY A 131 -7.03 -1.62 6.68
CA GLY A 131 -7.26 -2.70 5.70
C GLY A 131 -8.22 -2.37 4.55
N SER A 132 -8.87 -1.20 4.51
CA SER A 132 -9.85 -0.86 3.46
C SER A 132 -9.26 -0.55 2.07
N GLY A 133 -7.99 -0.85 1.81
CA GLY A 133 -7.34 -0.60 0.51
C GLY A 133 -6.82 0.83 0.28
N LYS A 134 -6.78 1.72 1.28
CA LYS A 134 -6.30 3.12 1.10
C LYS A 134 -4.86 3.19 0.58
N THR A 135 -3.95 2.47 1.22
CA THR A 135 -2.55 2.43 0.81
C THR A 135 -2.41 1.81 -0.57
N THR A 136 -3.19 0.75 -0.86
CA THR A 136 -3.26 0.14 -2.19
C THR A 136 -3.70 1.17 -3.24
N LEU A 137 -4.77 1.92 -2.98
CA LEU A 137 -5.22 2.99 -3.87
C LEU A 137 -4.12 4.02 -4.11
N LEU A 138 -3.47 4.53 -3.06
CA LEU A 138 -2.41 5.52 -3.19
C LEU A 138 -1.21 4.99 -3.97
N ASN A 139 -0.87 3.71 -3.83
CA ASN A 139 0.20 3.07 -4.60
C ASN A 139 -0.16 2.96 -6.09
N LEU A 140 -1.40 2.57 -6.41
CA LEU A 140 -1.89 2.50 -7.80
C LEU A 140 -1.92 3.89 -8.45
N LEU A 141 -2.48 4.88 -7.74
CA LEU A 141 -2.52 6.28 -8.20
C LEU A 141 -1.12 6.88 -8.35
N GLY A 142 -0.15 6.39 -7.58
CA GLY A 142 1.24 6.80 -7.64
C GLY A 142 2.09 6.06 -8.68
N GLY A 143 1.51 5.08 -9.39
CA GLY A 143 2.24 4.19 -10.29
C GLY A 143 3.33 3.38 -9.59
N LEU A 144 3.16 3.05 -8.30
CA LEU A 144 4.06 2.17 -7.53
C LEU A 144 3.60 0.72 -7.52
N ASP A 145 2.35 0.48 -7.93
CA ASP A 145 1.74 -0.83 -8.09
C ASP A 145 0.91 -0.81 -9.39
N GLU A 146 0.61 -1.99 -9.92
CA GLU A 146 -0.13 -2.15 -11.17
C GLU A 146 -1.58 -2.60 -10.89
N PRO A 147 -2.57 -2.07 -11.61
CA PRO A 147 -3.94 -2.54 -11.50
C PRO A 147 -4.06 -3.97 -12.03
N SER A 148 -4.92 -4.77 -11.40
CA SER A 148 -5.29 -6.07 -11.94
C SER A 148 -6.23 -5.93 -13.14
N GLN A 149 -7.07 -4.88 -13.16
CA GLN A 149 -7.92 -4.48 -14.29
C GLN A 149 -8.17 -2.97 -14.26
N GLY A 150 -8.57 -2.42 -15.40
CA GLY A 150 -8.84 -0.98 -15.55
C GLY A 150 -7.57 -0.16 -15.73
N GLU A 151 -7.70 1.16 -15.58
CA GLU A 151 -6.59 2.09 -15.81
C GLU A 151 -6.54 3.22 -14.79
N VAL A 152 -5.31 3.70 -14.57
CA VAL A 152 -5.00 4.95 -13.87
C VAL A 152 -4.47 5.93 -14.91
N ILE A 153 -4.95 7.17 -14.85
CA ILE A 153 -4.59 8.27 -15.73
C ILE A 153 -4.07 9.40 -14.86
N ILE A 154 -2.86 9.89 -15.14
CA ILE A 154 -2.26 11.03 -14.43
C ILE A 154 -1.97 12.13 -15.45
N GLY A 155 -2.45 13.35 -15.19
CA GLY A 155 -2.27 14.49 -16.09
C GLY A 155 -2.77 14.24 -17.52
N GLY A 156 -3.79 13.39 -17.68
CA GLY A 156 -4.33 12.98 -18.98
C GLY A 156 -3.58 11.86 -19.70
N GLN A 157 -2.50 11.30 -19.11
CA GLN A 157 -1.75 10.18 -19.68
C GLN A 157 -2.09 8.87 -18.96
N PRO A 158 -2.58 7.83 -19.66
CA PRO A 158 -2.76 6.49 -19.09
C PRO A 158 -1.42 5.89 -18.67
N LEU A 159 -1.32 5.38 -17.44
CA LEU A 159 -0.07 4.80 -16.95
C LEU A 159 0.32 3.52 -17.72
N ALA A 160 -0.66 2.75 -18.19
CA ALA A 160 -0.43 1.54 -18.97
C ALA A 160 0.19 1.80 -20.35
N ALA A 161 0.17 3.06 -20.84
CA ALA A 161 0.81 3.44 -22.09
C ALA A 161 2.30 3.80 -21.92
N LEU A 162 2.80 3.85 -20.68
CA LEU A 162 4.18 4.16 -20.37
C LEU A 162 4.99 2.87 -20.20
N ASP A 163 6.20 2.84 -20.74
CA ASP A 163 7.19 1.82 -20.42
C ASP A 163 7.85 2.09 -19.05
N SER A 164 8.81 1.26 -18.67
CA SER A 164 9.49 1.39 -17.37
C SER A 164 10.12 2.77 -17.17
N ASP A 165 10.72 3.31 -18.22
CA ASP A 165 11.42 4.60 -18.19
C ASP A 165 10.42 5.76 -18.16
N GLY A 166 9.33 5.66 -18.93
CA GLY A 166 8.21 6.59 -18.89
C GLY A 166 7.55 6.65 -17.51
N LEU A 167 7.36 5.51 -16.84
CA LEU A 167 6.84 5.45 -15.48
C LEU A 167 7.79 6.10 -14.47
N ILE A 168 9.12 5.91 -14.63
CA ILE A 168 10.12 6.58 -13.80
C ILE A 168 10.04 8.09 -13.99
N GLU A 169 9.95 8.57 -15.22
CA GLU A 169 9.90 10.00 -15.52
C GLU A 169 8.59 10.64 -15.03
N MET A 170 7.47 9.94 -15.20
CA MET A 170 6.19 10.33 -14.62
C MET A 170 6.30 10.51 -13.11
N ARG A 171 6.85 9.51 -12.39
CA ARG A 171 7.03 9.59 -10.93
C ARG A 171 7.99 10.71 -10.52
N ARG A 172 9.02 11.00 -11.32
CA ARG A 172 9.97 12.08 -11.05
C ARG A 172 9.36 13.48 -11.18
N ARG A 173 8.40 13.66 -12.08
CA ARG A 173 7.88 15.00 -12.43
C ARG A 173 6.48 15.31 -11.92
N GLN A 174 5.64 14.29 -11.78
CA GLN A 174 4.21 14.48 -11.55
C GLN A 174 3.74 13.98 -10.18
N VAL A 175 4.50 13.08 -9.54
CA VAL A 175 4.09 12.44 -8.29
C VAL A 175 5.11 12.69 -7.19
N GLY A 176 4.64 13.13 -6.04
CA GLY A 176 5.43 13.19 -4.80
C GLY A 176 4.80 12.34 -3.73
N PHE A 177 5.61 11.64 -2.93
CA PHE A 177 5.14 10.84 -1.81
C PHE A 177 5.63 11.41 -0.49
N VAL A 178 4.71 11.47 0.47
CA VAL A 178 5.02 11.71 1.87
C VAL A 178 4.41 10.56 2.66
N PHE A 179 5.25 9.84 3.40
CA PHE A 179 4.84 8.68 4.17
C PHE A 179 4.58 9.06 5.64
N GLN A 180 3.74 8.29 6.31
CA GLN A 180 3.44 8.50 7.74
C GLN A 180 4.70 8.35 8.63
N THR A 181 5.59 7.43 8.27
CA THR A 181 6.91 7.32 8.90
C THR A 181 7.92 8.14 8.11
N PHE A 182 8.78 8.88 8.82
CA PHE A 182 9.81 9.71 8.22
C PHE A 182 10.71 8.88 7.30
N GLY A 183 10.56 9.05 5.98
CA GLY A 183 11.42 8.44 4.96
C GLY A 183 12.78 9.13 4.81
N LEU A 184 13.27 9.75 5.88
CA LEU A 184 14.53 10.48 5.88
C LEU A 184 15.69 9.50 6.10
N LEU A 185 16.75 9.67 5.32
CA LEU A 185 18.02 9.01 5.55
C LEU A 185 18.64 9.61 6.82
N PRO A 186 18.86 8.81 7.87
CA PRO A 186 19.18 9.30 9.22
C PRO A 186 20.57 9.93 9.34
N PHE A 187 21.45 9.63 8.38
CA PHE A 187 22.80 10.19 8.28
C PHE A 187 22.86 11.46 7.41
N MET A 188 21.72 11.95 6.93
CA MET A 188 21.62 13.15 6.11
C MET A 188 20.83 14.24 6.84
N THR A 189 21.24 15.49 6.65
CA THR A 189 20.47 16.65 7.09
C THR A 189 19.12 16.73 6.36
N ALA A 190 18.18 17.52 6.90
CA ALA A 190 16.90 17.77 6.24
C ALA A 190 17.09 18.33 4.82
N ARG A 191 18.03 19.27 4.65
CA ARG A 191 18.37 19.83 3.33
C ARG A 191 18.87 18.75 2.37
N GLU A 192 19.79 17.90 2.81
CA GLU A 192 20.35 16.84 1.97
C GLU A 192 19.28 15.82 1.57
N ASN A 193 18.36 15.47 2.47
CA ASN A 193 17.23 14.59 2.16
C ASN A 193 16.31 15.16 1.07
N VAL A 194 16.13 16.48 1.02
CA VAL A 194 15.36 17.16 -0.04
C VAL A 194 16.19 17.29 -1.32
N GLU A 195 17.48 17.59 -1.22
CA GLU A 195 18.35 17.77 -2.39
C GLU A 195 18.60 16.47 -3.16
N ALA A 196 18.75 15.33 -2.48
CA ALA A 196 19.06 14.06 -3.12
C ALA A 196 18.08 13.66 -4.24
N PRO A 197 16.75 13.61 -4.03
CA PRO A 197 15.80 13.33 -5.11
C PRO A 197 15.78 14.43 -6.18
N LEU A 198 15.98 15.70 -5.81
CA LEU A 198 16.05 16.81 -6.77
C LEU A 198 17.26 16.70 -7.72
N ARG A 199 18.39 16.15 -7.24
CA ARG A 199 19.56 15.88 -8.09
C ARG A 199 19.27 14.78 -9.11
N LEU A 200 18.54 13.73 -8.72
CA LEU A 200 18.12 12.66 -9.64
C LEU A 200 17.21 13.19 -10.77
N ILE A 201 16.35 14.16 -10.47
CA ILE A 201 15.50 14.82 -11.48
C ILE A 201 16.34 15.66 -12.46
N ARG A 202 17.42 16.28 -11.99
CA ARG A 202 18.29 17.14 -12.82
C ARG A 202 19.32 16.36 -13.65
N ALA A 203 19.81 15.23 -13.14
CA ALA A 203 20.85 14.43 -13.77
C ALA A 203 20.37 13.62 -14.98
N ALA A 204 19.06 13.43 -15.16
CA ALA A 204 18.48 12.69 -16.28
C ALA A 204 18.30 13.54 -17.56
N ARG A 205 19.20 14.50 -17.80
CA ARG A 205 19.22 15.35 -19.01
C ARG A 205 20.26 14.89 -20.00
#